data_AF-A0A7V3CDJ8-F1
#
_entry.id   AF-A0A7V3CDJ8-F1
#
_cell.length_a   1.000
_cell.length_b   1.000
_cell.length_c   1.000
_cell.angle_alpha   90.00
_cell.angle_beta   90.00
_cell.angle_gamma   90.00
#
_symmetry.space_group_name_H-M   'P 1'
#
loop_
_entity.id
_entity.type
_entity.pdbx_description
1 polymer ?
#
loop_
_entity_poly.entity_id
_entity_poly.type
_entity_poly.pdbx_seq_one_letter_code
_entity_poly.pdbx_strand_id
1 'polypeptide(L)'
;MDNSFKAPAPPPKSIQSGEEYFSDDYGLETEDYGDYEDFGLEKEPPAAGQGVPGDIYQEIDKLASLARSQGASPEVLKALEEKRRLALQSASFSPEKREALMEGLRSELGELEGRILADIEQAPAREELKKELQELRGELQSEIQDEDSKEEISELIEDAESALGKKDLETAQEKLDEAKSDLDAAKSEAKAEEKEAKDERKADFAGLKDKIEKSELSDAKKEELKKKVEALEAESKKAGVDAEKLTKDIESLEKEVAREIKIVDLKKVFVGFAAKIPSFEDSKQTSELATLFEKGINTGDWSAFKAKLSDPNRNKDGTFHAVRQIVGTIYYALAGKDEAKLEEFLDLIPKDVRQAMRDVIMPTYAQNNHWSSNENDRSARYLYGNYGQEVAARLERSWEKDDIKGDSGGSAASSAGS
;
A
#
# COMPACT_ATOMS: atom_id res chain seq x y z
N MET A 1 47.40 -28.29 20.47
CA MET A 1 47.29 -28.03 21.91
C MET A 1 45.99 -27.27 22.11
N ASP A 2 45.18 -27.80 23.02
CA ASP A 2 43.97 -27.28 23.68
C ASP A 2 42.70 -26.94 22.89
N ASN A 3 41.83 -27.96 22.88
CA ASN A 3 40.37 -27.88 22.86
C ASN A 3 39.84 -27.19 24.12
N SER A 4 38.78 -26.39 24.00
CA SER A 4 37.75 -26.26 25.05
C SER A 4 36.44 -25.75 24.47
N PHE A 5 35.51 -26.70 24.31
CA PHE A 5 34.08 -26.54 24.06
C PHE A 5 33.39 -25.82 25.24
N LYS A 6 32.44 -24.94 24.97
CA LYS A 6 31.41 -24.55 25.96
C LYS A 6 30.07 -24.32 25.23
N ALA A 7 29.12 -25.22 25.50
CA ALA A 7 27.73 -25.19 25.04
C ALA A 7 26.79 -24.97 26.26
N PRO A 8 25.49 -24.68 26.04
CA PRO A 8 24.70 -23.71 26.81
C PRO A 8 24.02 -24.24 28.08
N ALA A 9 23.56 -23.31 28.93
CA ALA A 9 22.86 -23.58 30.17
C ALA A 9 21.35 -23.92 29.96
N PRO A 10 20.76 -24.80 30.79
CA PRO A 10 19.40 -25.33 30.64
C PRO A 10 18.32 -24.50 31.35
N PRO A 11 17.01 -24.71 31.05
CA PRO A 11 15.90 -24.01 31.68
C PRO A 11 15.52 -24.62 33.05
N PRO A 12 14.95 -23.84 33.98
CA PRO A 12 14.40 -24.38 35.22
C PRO A 12 13.02 -25.03 35.03
N LYS A 13 12.78 -26.03 35.89
CA LYS A 13 11.82 -27.14 35.79
C LYS A 13 10.40 -26.80 36.23
N SER A 14 9.47 -27.52 35.63
CA SER A 14 8.13 -27.84 36.13
C SER A 14 8.17 -28.78 37.36
N ILE A 15 7.24 -28.58 38.29
CA ILE A 15 6.83 -29.51 39.38
C ILE A 15 5.29 -29.37 39.45
N GLN A 16 4.52 -30.29 38.88
CA GLN A 16 3.89 -31.48 39.49
C GLN A 16 2.95 -31.21 40.69
N SER A 17 1.66 -31.41 40.39
CA SER A 17 0.63 -32.17 41.14
C SER A 17 0.81 -32.45 42.63
N GLY A 18 -0.24 -32.12 43.40
CA GLY A 18 -0.51 -32.68 44.72
C GLY A 18 -1.93 -32.36 45.18
N GLU A 19 -2.82 -33.34 45.08
CA GLU A 19 -4.00 -33.46 45.95
C GLU A 19 -3.52 -33.66 47.39
N GLU A 20 -4.15 -33.02 48.38
CA GLU A 20 -4.67 -33.66 49.60
C GLU A 20 -5.25 -32.62 50.58
N TYR A 21 -6.41 -33.02 51.12
CA TYR A 21 -7.10 -32.60 52.34
C TYR A 21 -6.29 -31.83 53.38
N PHE A 22 -6.87 -30.76 53.96
CA PHE A 22 -7.02 -30.66 55.41
C PHE A 22 -8.16 -29.72 55.79
N SER A 23 -8.96 -30.24 56.72
CA SER A 23 -10.10 -29.67 57.39
C SER A 23 -9.68 -28.69 58.48
N ASP A 24 -10.70 -27.92 58.93
CA ASP A 24 -10.93 -27.43 60.29
C ASP A 24 -10.68 -25.94 60.61
N ASP A 25 -11.74 -25.40 61.21
CA ASP A 25 -11.81 -24.37 62.24
C ASP A 25 -11.58 -22.90 61.88
N TYR A 26 -12.69 -22.23 61.52
CA TYR A 26 -13.12 -21.06 62.29
C TYR A 26 -14.60 -21.17 62.65
N GLY A 27 -14.84 -21.52 63.91
CA GLY A 27 -16.15 -21.50 64.53
C GLY A 27 -16.53 -20.10 65.06
N LEU A 28 -17.85 -19.90 65.04
CA LEU A 28 -18.69 -19.10 65.93
C LEU A 28 -18.56 -17.57 65.87
N GLU A 29 -19.63 -16.93 65.40
CA GLU A 29 -20.56 -16.27 66.32
C GLU A 29 -21.94 -16.17 65.67
N THR A 30 -22.88 -16.95 66.20
CA THR A 30 -24.32 -16.81 65.96
C THR A 30 -24.87 -15.83 66.97
N GLU A 31 -25.32 -14.67 66.51
CA GLU A 31 -26.30 -13.88 67.25
C GLU A 31 -27.61 -13.80 66.47
N ASP A 32 -28.61 -14.28 67.20
CA ASP A 32 -30.02 -14.41 66.99
C ASP A 32 -30.71 -13.05 66.82
N TYR A 33 -31.45 -12.88 65.72
CA TYR A 33 -32.60 -11.98 65.64
C TYR A 33 -33.62 -12.53 64.63
N GLY A 34 -34.61 -13.24 65.17
CA GLY A 34 -36.02 -12.85 64.98
C GLY A 34 -36.79 -13.46 63.80
N ASP A 35 -37.57 -14.51 64.13
CA ASP A 35 -38.92 -14.82 63.65
C ASP A 35 -39.30 -14.43 62.20
N TYR A 36 -39.20 -15.40 61.30
CA TYR A 36 -40.22 -15.57 60.26
C TYR A 36 -41.03 -16.82 60.58
N GLU A 37 -42.28 -16.57 60.96
CA GLU A 37 -43.28 -17.59 61.23
C GLU A 37 -43.35 -18.63 60.10
N ASP A 38 -43.27 -19.87 60.53
CA ASP A 38 -43.70 -21.10 59.88
C ASP A 38 -45.04 -20.92 59.16
N PHE A 39 -44.99 -20.70 57.84
CA PHE A 39 -46.08 -21.06 56.94
C PHE A 39 -45.66 -22.31 56.17
N GLY A 40 -45.86 -23.46 56.80
CA GLY A 40 -45.73 -24.77 56.19
C GLY A 40 -46.34 -24.84 54.78
N LEU A 41 -45.46 -24.94 53.79
CA LEU A 41 -45.76 -25.41 52.44
C LEU A 41 -44.61 -26.29 51.93
N GLU A 42 -44.27 -27.32 52.70
CA GLU A 42 -43.86 -28.58 52.07
C GLU A 42 -45.13 -29.20 51.46
N LYS A 43 -45.35 -28.95 50.17
CA LYS A 43 -46.16 -29.81 49.34
C LYS A 43 -45.37 -30.17 48.10
N GLU A 44 -45.10 -31.47 47.99
CA GLU A 44 -44.69 -32.14 46.76
C GLU A 44 -45.50 -31.64 45.55
N PRO A 45 -44.91 -31.60 44.34
CA PRO A 45 -45.63 -31.25 43.14
C PRO A 45 -46.82 -32.22 42.95
N PRO A 46 -48.05 -31.74 42.68
CA PRO A 46 -49.19 -32.61 42.50
C PRO A 46 -48.96 -33.52 41.29
N ALA A 47 -49.25 -34.81 41.49
CA ALA A 47 -49.08 -35.87 40.52
C ALA A 47 -49.82 -35.59 39.19
N ALA A 48 -49.18 -36.00 38.10
CA ALA A 48 -49.67 -35.92 36.74
C ALA A 48 -51.05 -36.59 36.59
N GLY A 49 -52.06 -35.80 36.22
CA GLY A 49 -53.36 -36.29 35.82
C GLY A 49 -54.43 -35.20 35.93
N GLN A 50 -54.91 -34.73 34.77
CA GLN A 50 -55.94 -33.70 34.53
C GLN A 50 -55.42 -32.26 34.36
N GLY A 51 -55.16 -31.90 33.09
CA GLY A 51 -55.15 -30.52 32.55
C GLY A 51 -54.35 -29.48 33.33
N VAL A 52 -53.03 -29.61 33.36
CA VAL A 52 -52.17 -28.74 34.17
C VAL A 52 -51.93 -27.39 33.46
N PRO A 53 -52.13 -26.24 34.12
CA PRO A 53 -51.82 -24.89 33.61
C PRO A 53 -50.31 -24.58 33.48
N GLY A 54 -49.46 -25.60 33.33
CA GLY A 54 -47.99 -25.50 33.32
C GLY A 54 -47.44 -24.59 32.23
N ASP A 55 -48.11 -24.55 31.08
CA ASP A 55 -47.69 -23.75 29.93
C ASP A 55 -47.72 -22.25 30.22
N ILE A 56 -48.71 -21.76 30.98
CA ILE A 56 -48.86 -20.33 31.28
C ILE A 56 -47.78 -19.86 32.26
N TYR A 57 -47.39 -20.68 33.24
CA TYR A 57 -46.30 -20.33 34.16
C TYR A 57 -44.96 -20.22 33.44
N GLN A 58 -44.68 -21.16 32.53
CA GLN A 58 -43.46 -21.13 31.73
C GLN A 58 -43.43 -19.91 30.81
N GLU A 59 -44.57 -19.54 30.21
CA GLU A 59 -44.69 -18.33 29.38
C GLU A 59 -44.39 -17.05 30.19
N ILE A 60 -44.99 -16.92 31.38
CA ILE A 60 -44.76 -15.76 32.26
C ILE A 60 -43.29 -15.67 32.68
N ASP A 61 -42.68 -16.78 33.09
CA ASP A 61 -41.28 -16.78 33.53
C ASP A 61 -40.32 -16.48 32.35
N LYS A 62 -40.61 -16.95 31.14
CA LYS A 62 -39.87 -16.58 29.91
C LYS A 62 -39.97 -15.08 29.61
N LEU A 63 -41.19 -14.54 29.60
CA LEU A 63 -41.43 -13.11 29.36
C LEU A 63 -40.79 -12.24 30.43
N ALA A 64 -40.83 -12.65 31.70
CA ALA A 64 -40.18 -11.94 32.80
C ALA A 64 -38.66 -12.02 32.75
N SER A 65 -38.09 -13.11 32.24
CA SER A 65 -36.64 -13.21 32.00
C SER A 65 -36.22 -12.27 30.88
N LEU A 66 -36.93 -12.28 29.75
CA LEU A 66 -36.68 -11.41 28.60
C LEU A 66 -36.83 -9.93 28.97
N ALA A 67 -37.92 -9.56 29.65
CA ALA A 67 -38.19 -8.20 30.07
C ALA A 67 -37.09 -7.66 31.01
N ARG A 68 -36.56 -8.49 31.91
CA ARG A 68 -35.47 -8.10 32.81
C ARG A 68 -34.13 -7.97 32.11
N SER A 69 -33.77 -8.94 31.26
CA SER A 69 -32.46 -8.92 30.59
C SER A 69 -32.36 -7.83 29.53
N GLN A 70 -33.50 -7.37 28.99
CA GLN A 70 -33.55 -6.39 27.90
C GLN A 70 -34.01 -5.00 28.34
N GLY A 71 -34.15 -4.76 29.65
CA GLY A 71 -34.45 -3.43 30.19
C GLY A 71 -35.86 -2.93 29.89
N ALA A 72 -36.87 -3.80 29.89
CA ALA A 72 -38.27 -3.38 29.81
C ALA A 72 -38.68 -2.52 31.02
N SER A 73 -39.76 -1.74 30.88
CA SER A 73 -40.17 -0.79 31.94
C SER A 73 -40.55 -1.49 33.26
N PRO A 74 -40.37 -0.81 34.41
CA PRO A 74 -40.83 -1.31 35.70
C PRO A 74 -42.34 -1.62 35.73
N GLU A 75 -43.16 -0.88 34.97
CA GLU A 75 -44.59 -1.12 34.85
C GLU A 75 -44.89 -2.49 34.21
N VAL A 76 -44.16 -2.85 33.16
CA VAL A 76 -44.31 -4.14 32.48
C VAL A 76 -43.86 -5.31 33.37
N LEU A 77 -42.75 -5.13 34.10
CA LEU A 77 -42.27 -6.13 35.07
C LEU A 77 -43.29 -6.37 36.19
N LYS A 78 -43.87 -5.30 36.74
CA LYS A 78 -44.91 -5.38 37.77
C LYS A 78 -46.17 -6.06 37.26
N ALA A 79 -46.57 -5.80 36.02
CA ALA A 79 -47.71 -6.45 35.39
C ALA A 79 -47.50 -7.96 35.22
N LEU A 80 -46.30 -8.40 34.81
CA LEU A 80 -45.94 -9.82 34.73
C LEU A 80 -45.97 -10.50 36.10
N GLU A 81 -45.46 -9.85 37.15
CA GLU A 81 -45.53 -10.36 38.53
C GLU A 81 -46.97 -10.53 39.00
N GLU A 82 -47.85 -9.58 38.66
CA GLU A 82 -49.27 -9.67 38.97
C GLU A 82 -49.95 -10.84 38.24
N LYS A 83 -49.63 -11.06 36.95
CA LYS A 83 -50.12 -12.24 36.20
C LYS A 83 -49.62 -13.54 36.80
N ARG A 84 -48.35 -13.60 37.22
CA ARG A 84 -47.76 -14.75 37.93
C ARG A 84 -48.53 -15.06 39.22
N ARG A 85 -48.85 -14.02 40.01
CA ARG A 85 -49.62 -14.14 41.25
C ARG A 85 -51.04 -14.65 40.99
N LEU A 86 -51.73 -14.12 39.98
CA LEU A 86 -53.08 -14.54 39.60
C LEU A 86 -53.10 -16.00 39.11
N ALA A 87 -52.10 -16.40 38.32
CA ALA A 87 -51.93 -17.78 37.90
C ALA A 87 -51.78 -18.70 39.12
N LEU A 88 -50.90 -18.38 40.08
CA LEU A 88 -50.71 -19.16 41.32
C LEU A 88 -52.00 -19.27 42.15
N GLN A 89 -52.78 -18.19 42.25
CA GLN A 89 -54.04 -18.17 42.99
C GLN A 89 -55.13 -19.06 42.35
N SER A 90 -55.02 -19.33 41.05
CA SER A 90 -55.97 -20.17 40.30
C SER A 90 -56.08 -21.60 40.82
N ALA A 91 -55.06 -22.07 41.55
CA ALA A 91 -55.04 -23.37 42.20
C ALA A 91 -56.19 -23.55 43.22
N SER A 92 -56.72 -22.45 43.75
CA SER A 92 -57.82 -22.43 44.71
C SER A 92 -59.22 -22.30 44.08
N PHE A 93 -59.32 -22.09 42.77
CA PHE A 93 -60.60 -21.88 42.08
C PHE A 93 -61.25 -23.18 41.59
N SER A 94 -62.56 -23.13 41.39
CA SER A 94 -63.30 -24.21 40.72
C SER A 94 -62.80 -24.39 39.28
N PRO A 95 -62.93 -25.59 38.67
CA PRO A 95 -62.41 -25.87 37.33
C PRO A 95 -62.87 -24.84 36.27
N GLU A 96 -64.17 -24.51 36.24
CA GLU A 96 -64.77 -23.56 35.31
C GLU A 96 -64.20 -22.14 35.48
N LYS A 97 -63.99 -21.71 36.74
CA LYS A 97 -63.41 -20.39 37.04
C LYS A 97 -61.91 -20.36 36.72
N ARG A 98 -61.21 -21.47 36.93
CA ARG A 98 -59.80 -21.62 36.57
C ARG A 98 -59.61 -21.54 35.07
N GLU A 99 -60.45 -22.22 34.29
CA GLU A 99 -60.37 -22.23 32.83
C GLU A 99 -60.63 -20.83 32.24
N ALA A 100 -61.70 -20.15 32.68
CA ALA A 100 -61.99 -18.78 32.28
C ALA A 100 -60.87 -17.78 32.66
N LEU A 101 -60.26 -17.94 33.84
CA LEU A 101 -59.12 -17.14 34.25
C LEU A 101 -57.89 -17.41 33.37
N MET A 102 -57.58 -18.67 33.08
CA MET A 102 -56.43 -19.04 32.26
C MET A 102 -56.57 -18.56 30.81
N GLU A 103 -57.79 -18.59 30.25
CA GLU A 103 -58.07 -18.02 28.94
C GLU A 103 -57.89 -16.49 28.92
N GLY A 104 -58.36 -15.80 29.97
CA GLY A 104 -58.09 -14.37 30.16
C GLY A 104 -56.59 -14.06 30.28
N LEU A 105 -55.86 -14.83 31.11
CA LEU A 105 -54.42 -14.67 31.29
C LEU A 105 -53.64 -14.87 29.99
N ARG A 106 -54.04 -15.82 29.13
CA ARG A 106 -53.40 -16.02 27.81
C ARG A 106 -53.57 -14.79 26.91
N SER A 107 -54.77 -14.21 26.87
CA SER A 107 -55.03 -13.00 26.10
C SER A 107 -54.20 -11.83 26.62
N GLU A 108 -54.19 -11.62 27.93
CA GLU A 108 -53.43 -10.54 28.57
C GLU A 108 -51.92 -10.73 28.44
N LEU A 109 -51.42 -11.98 28.41
CA LEU A 109 -50.01 -12.28 28.17
C LEU A 109 -49.59 -11.95 26.75
N GLY A 110 -50.43 -12.22 25.74
CA GLY A 110 -50.16 -11.79 24.37
C GLY A 110 -50.09 -10.26 24.22
N GLU A 111 -50.95 -9.52 24.93
CA GLU A 111 -50.86 -8.06 24.99
C GLU A 111 -49.60 -7.58 25.71
N LEU A 112 -49.24 -8.23 26.81
CA LEU A 112 -48.01 -7.95 27.58
C LEU A 112 -46.76 -8.24 26.77
N GLU A 113 -46.71 -9.34 26.02
CA GLU A 113 -45.63 -9.66 25.09
C GLU A 113 -45.43 -8.52 24.08
N GLY A 114 -46.51 -8.04 23.45
CA GLY A 114 -46.44 -6.89 22.55
C GLY A 114 -45.88 -5.62 23.20
N ARG A 115 -46.25 -5.35 24.47
CA ARG A 115 -45.70 -4.21 25.24
C ARG A 115 -44.23 -4.41 25.61
N ILE A 116 -43.84 -5.61 26.05
CA ILE A 116 -42.44 -5.96 26.35
C ILE A 116 -41.58 -5.71 25.12
N LEU A 117 -42.03 -6.15 23.94
CA LEU A 117 -41.30 -5.95 22.70
C LEU A 117 -41.17 -4.47 22.31
N ALA A 118 -42.22 -3.68 22.52
CA ALA A 118 -42.18 -2.23 22.27
C ALA A 118 -41.25 -1.50 23.24
N ASP A 119 -41.27 -1.84 24.52
CA ASP A 119 -40.40 -1.27 25.54
C ASP A 119 -38.93 -1.61 25.28
N ILE A 120 -38.62 -2.87 24.92
CA ILE A 120 -37.25 -3.30 24.57
C ILE A 120 -36.73 -2.56 23.34
N GLU A 121 -37.59 -2.28 22.36
CA GLU A 121 -37.21 -1.49 21.18
C GLU A 121 -36.87 -0.03 21.53
N GLN A 122 -37.53 0.52 22.56
CA GLN A 122 -37.35 1.88 23.04
C GLN A 122 -36.42 1.96 24.26
N ALA A 123 -35.78 0.86 24.63
CA ALA A 123 -34.92 0.79 25.81
C ALA A 123 -33.73 1.77 25.62
N PRO A 124 -33.43 2.63 26.63
CA PRO A 124 -32.36 3.62 26.51
C PRO A 124 -31.01 3.02 26.11
N ALA A 125 -30.65 1.87 26.67
CA ALA A 125 -29.41 1.17 26.35
C ALA A 125 -29.31 0.77 24.88
N ARG A 126 -30.44 0.40 24.25
CA ARG A 126 -30.48 0.01 22.85
C ARG A 126 -30.37 1.21 21.92
N GLU A 127 -30.99 2.33 22.28
CA GLU A 127 -30.85 3.60 21.56
C GLU A 127 -29.44 4.17 21.66
N GLU A 128 -28.78 4.02 22.81
CA GLU A 128 -27.37 4.41 23.00
C GLU A 128 -26.44 3.57 22.13
N LEU A 129 -26.56 2.25 22.16
CA LEU A 129 -25.82 1.34 21.27
C LEU A 129 -26.02 1.65 19.79
N LYS A 130 -27.25 1.92 19.33
CA LYS A 130 -27.53 2.31 17.94
C LYS A 130 -26.78 3.58 17.54
N LYS A 131 -26.71 4.57 18.44
CA LYS A 131 -25.98 5.83 18.19
C LYS A 131 -24.47 5.58 18.13
N GLU A 132 -23.93 4.83 19.07
CA GLU A 132 -22.50 4.52 19.10
C GLU A 132 -22.05 3.73 17.85
N LEU A 133 -22.86 2.77 17.38
CA LEU A 133 -22.59 2.07 16.11
C LEU A 133 -22.61 3.03 14.92
N GLN A 134 -23.55 3.98 14.89
CA GLN A 134 -23.63 4.98 13.83
C GLN A 134 -22.43 5.94 13.85
N GLU A 135 -22.00 6.37 15.04
CA GLU A 135 -20.80 7.20 15.23
C GLU A 135 -19.56 6.45 14.78
N LEU A 136 -19.39 5.19 15.22
CA LEU A 136 -18.27 4.34 14.84
C LEU A 136 -18.16 4.15 13.32
N ARG A 137 -19.30 3.96 12.64
CA ARG A 137 -19.35 3.87 11.18
C ARG A 137 -18.87 5.15 10.49
N GLY A 138 -19.23 6.30 11.06
CA GLY A 138 -18.78 7.60 10.57
C GLY A 138 -17.27 7.81 10.76
N GLU A 139 -16.73 7.40 11.91
CA GLU A 139 -15.29 7.43 12.17
C GLU A 139 -14.52 6.51 11.23
N LEU A 140 -14.99 5.27 11.06
CA LEU A 140 -14.37 4.28 10.16
C LEU A 140 -14.25 4.81 8.72
N GLN A 141 -15.31 5.45 8.21
CA GLN A 141 -15.33 6.01 6.86
C GLN A 141 -14.39 7.21 6.66
N SER A 142 -14.13 7.97 7.72
CA SER A 142 -13.41 9.24 7.61
C SER A 142 -11.94 9.16 8.00
N GLU A 143 -11.57 8.23 8.88
CA GLU A 143 -10.22 8.17 9.46
C GLU A 143 -9.35 7.03 8.93
N ILE A 144 -9.96 5.93 8.49
CA ILE A 144 -9.22 4.79 7.95
C ILE A 144 -9.26 4.86 6.42
N GLN A 145 -8.12 4.63 5.78
CA GLN A 145 -8.04 4.44 4.32
C GLN A 145 -7.69 3.01 3.92
N ASP A 146 -7.04 2.27 4.82
CA ASP A 146 -6.76 0.85 4.63
C ASP A 146 -8.05 0.05 4.45
N GLU A 147 -8.16 -0.68 3.35
CA GLU A 147 -9.39 -1.38 2.98
C GLU A 147 -9.57 -2.67 3.78
N ASP A 148 -8.48 -3.34 4.16
CA ASP A 148 -8.52 -4.59 4.93
C ASP A 148 -9.05 -4.31 6.35
N SER A 149 -8.46 -3.34 7.05
CA SER A 149 -8.93 -2.89 8.37
C SER A 149 -10.37 -2.37 8.32
N LYS A 150 -10.77 -1.69 7.24
CA LYS A 150 -12.15 -1.23 7.06
C LYS A 150 -13.12 -2.38 6.93
N GLU A 151 -12.76 -3.42 6.20
CA GLU A 151 -13.61 -4.60 6.01
C GLU A 151 -13.80 -5.31 7.35
N GLU A 152 -12.73 -5.61 8.07
CA GLU A 152 -12.78 -6.27 9.39
C GLU A 152 -13.64 -5.50 10.41
N ILE A 153 -13.43 -4.18 10.56
CA ILE A 153 -14.22 -3.37 11.48
C ILE A 153 -15.68 -3.25 11.00
N SER A 154 -15.93 -3.21 9.69
CA SER A 154 -17.29 -3.19 9.15
C SER A 154 -18.05 -4.47 9.46
N GLU A 155 -17.40 -5.64 9.36
CA GLU A 155 -18.00 -6.92 9.74
C GLU A 155 -18.40 -6.94 11.22
N LEU A 156 -17.55 -6.43 12.12
CA LEU A 156 -17.87 -6.32 13.55
C LEU A 156 -19.06 -5.38 13.82
N ILE A 157 -19.15 -4.26 13.10
CA ILE A 157 -20.30 -3.36 13.18
C ILE A 157 -21.58 -4.09 12.72
N GLU A 158 -21.53 -4.84 11.61
CA GLU A 158 -22.67 -5.61 11.11
C GLU A 158 -23.10 -6.71 12.09
N ASP A 159 -22.15 -7.40 12.72
CA ASP A 159 -22.41 -8.39 13.76
C ASP A 159 -23.08 -7.77 14.99
N ALA A 160 -22.63 -6.59 15.43
CA ALA A 160 -23.26 -5.85 16.51
C ALA A 160 -24.69 -5.42 16.17
N GLU A 161 -24.93 -4.91 14.96
CA GLU A 161 -26.27 -4.56 14.46
C GLU A 161 -27.20 -5.79 14.41
N SER A 162 -26.68 -6.93 13.97
CA SER A 162 -27.39 -8.22 13.92
C SER A 162 -27.78 -8.73 15.30
N ALA A 163 -26.85 -8.68 16.27
CA ALA A 163 -27.10 -9.04 17.67
C ALA A 163 -28.17 -8.12 18.30
N LEU A 164 -28.08 -6.82 18.03
CA LEU A 164 -29.06 -5.84 18.47
C LEU A 164 -30.44 -6.12 17.86
N GLY A 165 -30.53 -6.54 16.60
CA GLY A 165 -31.77 -6.99 15.95
C GLY A 165 -32.38 -8.24 16.60
N LYS A 166 -31.53 -9.14 17.11
CA LYS A 166 -31.92 -10.34 17.86
C LYS A 166 -32.24 -10.09 19.34
N LYS A 167 -32.12 -8.82 19.80
CA LYS A 167 -32.29 -8.43 21.21
C LYS A 167 -31.26 -9.13 22.10
N ASP A 168 -30.01 -9.18 21.65
CA ASP A 168 -28.89 -9.66 22.42
C ASP A 168 -27.94 -8.49 22.70
N LEU A 169 -28.24 -7.75 23.76
CA LEU A 169 -27.50 -6.53 24.12
C LEU A 169 -26.08 -6.82 24.59
N GLU A 170 -25.85 -7.97 25.23
CA GLU A 170 -24.52 -8.35 25.72
C GLU A 170 -23.59 -8.62 24.54
N THR A 171 -24.01 -9.46 23.60
CA THR A 171 -23.24 -9.72 22.37
C THR A 171 -23.07 -8.46 21.51
N ALA A 172 -24.11 -7.60 21.42
CA ALA A 172 -24.02 -6.35 20.68
C ALA A 172 -22.98 -5.38 21.28
N GLN A 173 -22.94 -5.28 22.60
CA GLN A 173 -21.94 -4.45 23.30
C GLN A 173 -20.53 -5.00 23.14
N GLU A 174 -20.35 -6.32 23.29
CA GLU A 174 -19.05 -6.99 23.10
C GLU A 174 -18.47 -6.69 21.71
N LYS A 175 -19.30 -6.82 20.66
CA LYS A 175 -18.89 -6.54 19.28
C LYS A 175 -18.58 -5.07 19.02
N LEU A 176 -19.33 -4.16 19.64
CA LEU A 176 -19.05 -2.73 19.55
C LEU A 176 -17.71 -2.36 20.22
N ASP A 177 -17.42 -2.93 21.38
CA ASP A 177 -16.17 -2.66 22.11
C ASP A 177 -14.97 -3.25 21.35
N GLU A 178 -15.12 -4.43 20.74
CA GLU A 178 -14.13 -5.03 19.83
C GLU A 178 -13.87 -4.10 18.62
N ALA A 179 -14.92 -3.66 17.93
CA ALA A 179 -14.81 -2.78 16.77
C ALA A 179 -14.15 -1.42 17.11
N LYS A 180 -14.42 -0.86 18.30
CA LYS A 180 -13.75 0.36 18.79
C LYS A 180 -12.26 0.14 19.03
N SER A 181 -11.91 -0.98 19.68
CA SER A 181 -10.51 -1.33 19.94
C SER A 181 -9.72 -1.47 18.63
N ASP A 182 -10.30 -2.16 17.65
CA ASP A 182 -9.65 -2.39 16.35
C ASP A 182 -9.53 -1.10 15.55
N LEU A 183 -10.54 -0.23 15.60
CA LEU A 183 -10.46 1.10 15.00
C LEU A 183 -9.32 1.93 15.61
N ASP A 184 -9.17 1.95 16.93
CA ASP A 184 -8.10 2.67 17.60
C ASP A 184 -6.71 2.10 17.24
N ALA A 185 -6.61 0.78 17.11
CA ALA A 185 -5.40 0.10 16.66
C ALA A 185 -5.03 0.53 15.21
N ALA A 186 -5.99 0.46 14.28
CA ALA A 186 -5.81 0.86 12.89
C ALA A 186 -5.43 2.35 12.77
N LYS A 187 -6.05 3.24 13.57
CA LYS A 187 -5.68 4.67 13.64
C LYS A 187 -4.24 4.87 14.12
N SER A 188 -3.79 4.08 15.08
CA SER A 188 -2.42 4.15 15.61
C SER A 188 -1.40 3.65 14.58
N GLU A 189 -1.70 2.56 13.89
CA GLU A 189 -0.86 1.99 12.83
C GLU A 189 -0.72 2.95 11.65
N ALA A 190 -1.83 3.49 11.14
CA ALA A 190 -1.82 4.48 10.06
C ALA A 190 -0.97 5.73 10.40
N LYS A 191 -1.02 6.19 11.66
CA LYS A 191 -0.16 7.30 12.14
C LYS A 191 1.31 6.92 12.21
N ALA A 192 1.63 5.68 12.57
CA ALA A 192 2.99 5.18 12.60
C ALA A 192 3.57 5.08 11.19
N GLU A 193 2.81 4.51 10.25
CA GLU A 193 3.19 4.41 8.83
C GLU A 193 3.36 5.79 8.19
N GLU A 194 2.45 6.73 8.43
CA GLU A 194 2.57 8.10 7.92
C GLU A 194 3.85 8.78 8.44
N LYS A 195 4.19 8.53 9.71
CA LYS A 195 5.43 9.05 10.31
C LYS A 195 6.66 8.41 9.68
N GLU A 196 6.67 7.09 9.51
CA GLU A 196 7.77 6.36 8.86
C GLU A 196 8.00 6.87 7.43
N ALA A 197 6.93 6.98 6.63
CA ALA A 197 7.01 7.53 5.27
C ALA A 197 7.54 8.98 5.25
N LYS A 198 7.18 9.81 6.24
CA LYS A 198 7.73 11.17 6.37
C LYS A 198 9.22 11.16 6.71
N ASP A 199 9.66 10.24 7.55
CA ASP A 199 11.06 10.15 7.95
C ASP A 199 11.93 9.56 6.82
N GLU A 200 11.42 8.60 6.05
CA GLU A 200 12.05 8.08 4.83
C GLU A 200 12.23 9.19 3.79
N ARG A 201 11.17 9.95 3.47
CA ARG A 201 11.29 11.09 2.54
C ARG A 201 12.29 12.15 3.00
N LYS A 202 12.37 12.43 4.30
CA LYS A 202 13.41 13.34 4.84
C LYS A 202 14.80 12.79 4.58
N ALA A 203 14.99 11.48 4.76
CA ALA A 203 16.25 10.82 4.47
C ALA A 203 16.57 10.90 2.96
N ASP A 204 15.59 10.70 2.08
CA ASP A 204 15.76 10.84 0.63
C ASP A 204 16.16 12.25 0.22
N PHE A 205 15.48 13.28 0.76
CA PHE A 205 15.85 14.67 0.50
C PHE A 205 17.26 14.98 0.99
N ALA A 206 17.65 14.48 2.18
CA ALA A 206 19.01 14.64 2.68
C ALA A 206 20.03 13.92 1.79
N GLY A 207 19.73 12.69 1.37
CA GLY A 207 20.55 11.89 0.47
C GLY A 207 20.73 12.56 -0.90
N LEU A 208 19.66 13.12 -1.48
CA LEU A 208 19.72 13.89 -2.72
C LEU A 208 20.59 15.13 -2.58
N LYS A 209 20.41 15.93 -1.51
CA LYS A 209 21.25 17.10 -1.25
C LYS A 209 22.73 16.73 -1.14
N ASP A 210 23.04 15.65 -0.41
CA ASP A 210 24.40 15.16 -0.24
C ASP A 210 25.02 14.64 -1.55
N LYS A 211 24.26 13.85 -2.35
CA LYS A 211 24.65 13.40 -3.69
C LYS A 211 24.98 14.60 -4.59
N ILE A 212 24.11 15.62 -4.61
CA ILE A 212 24.32 16.84 -5.40
C ILE A 212 25.56 17.60 -4.91
N GLU A 213 25.73 17.78 -3.60
CA GLU A 213 26.85 18.53 -3.02
C GLU A 213 28.20 17.88 -3.34
N LYS A 214 28.30 16.56 -3.14
CA LYS A 214 29.53 15.78 -3.37
C LYS A 214 29.84 15.52 -4.84
N SER A 215 28.87 15.73 -5.73
CA SER A 215 29.09 15.56 -7.17
C SER A 215 30.07 16.59 -7.74
N GLU A 216 30.60 16.29 -8.93
CA GLU A 216 31.39 17.24 -9.73
C GLU A 216 30.55 18.04 -10.73
N LEU A 217 29.24 18.17 -10.46
CA LEU A 217 28.36 19.05 -11.24
C LEU A 217 28.82 20.51 -11.14
N SER A 218 28.49 21.31 -12.15
CA SER A 218 28.72 22.76 -12.09
C SER A 218 27.85 23.41 -11.00
N ASP A 219 28.34 24.49 -10.42
CA ASP A 219 27.62 25.21 -9.35
C ASP A 219 26.21 25.62 -9.78
N ALA A 220 26.05 26.06 -11.03
CA ALA A 220 24.74 26.41 -11.59
C ALA A 220 23.77 25.21 -11.63
N LYS A 221 24.25 24.01 -12.01
CA LYS A 221 23.41 22.81 -12.06
C LYS A 221 23.13 22.26 -10.67
N LYS A 222 24.10 22.33 -9.75
CA LYS A 222 23.88 22.01 -8.32
C LYS A 222 22.77 22.89 -7.74
N GLU A 223 22.82 24.20 -8.00
CA GLU A 223 21.82 25.15 -7.52
C GLU A 223 20.42 24.89 -8.09
N GLU A 224 20.32 24.55 -9.39
CA GLU A 224 19.05 24.16 -10.01
C GLU A 224 18.45 22.92 -9.36
N LEU A 225 19.24 21.86 -9.18
CA LEU A 225 18.79 20.60 -8.59
C LEU A 225 18.44 20.75 -7.10
N LYS A 226 19.23 21.53 -6.35
CA LYS A 226 18.92 21.86 -4.94
C LYS A 226 17.56 22.56 -4.81
N LYS A 227 17.26 23.52 -5.70
CA LYS A 227 15.94 24.18 -5.70
C LYS A 227 14.79 23.22 -5.97
N LYS A 228 14.97 22.24 -6.88
CA LYS A 228 13.97 21.18 -7.09
C LYS A 228 13.77 20.33 -5.82
N VAL A 229 14.86 19.94 -5.15
CA VAL A 229 14.78 19.21 -3.88
C VAL A 229 14.05 20.04 -2.81
N GLU A 230 14.40 21.32 -2.65
CA GLU A 230 13.77 22.22 -1.68
C GLU A 230 12.29 22.45 -1.96
N ALA A 231 11.89 22.53 -3.24
CA ALA A 231 10.51 22.65 -3.63
C ALA A 231 9.69 21.41 -3.24
N LEU A 232 10.21 20.20 -3.52
CA LEU A 232 9.56 18.94 -3.11
C LEU A 232 9.54 18.77 -1.59
N GLU A 233 10.61 19.16 -0.90
CA GLU A 233 10.65 19.13 0.56
C GLU A 233 9.61 20.10 1.16
N ALA A 234 9.44 21.29 0.59
CA ALA A 234 8.40 22.23 1.00
C ALA A 234 6.99 21.70 0.70
N GLU A 235 6.80 21.00 -0.43
CA GLU A 235 5.55 20.34 -0.76
C GLU A 235 5.23 19.23 0.25
N SER A 236 6.20 18.40 0.65
CA SER A 236 6.03 17.32 1.64
C SER A 236 5.56 17.77 3.03
N LYS A 237 5.69 19.06 3.35
CA LYS A 237 5.26 19.64 4.64
C LYS A 237 3.82 20.17 4.62
N LYS A 238 3.18 20.22 3.45
CA LYS A 238 1.79 20.70 3.33
C LYS A 238 0.81 19.61 3.78
N ALA A 239 -0.32 20.02 4.36
CA ALA A 239 -1.40 19.12 4.70
C ALA A 239 -2.15 18.64 3.45
N GLY A 240 -2.62 17.38 3.46
CA GLY A 240 -3.42 16.81 2.36
C GLY A 240 -2.63 16.55 1.07
N VAL A 241 -1.32 16.33 1.19
CA VAL A 241 -0.50 16.03 0.01
C VAL A 241 -0.66 14.57 -0.39
N ASP A 242 -0.78 14.37 -1.70
CA ASP A 242 -0.70 13.06 -2.33
C ASP A 242 0.70 12.45 -2.12
N ALA A 243 0.74 11.51 -1.18
CA ALA A 243 1.93 10.78 -0.77
C ALA A 243 2.54 10.00 -1.94
N GLU A 244 1.72 9.35 -2.77
CA GLU A 244 2.19 8.51 -3.87
C GLU A 244 2.82 9.35 -4.98
N LYS A 245 2.17 10.46 -5.33
CA LYS A 245 2.71 11.43 -6.29
C LYS A 245 4.04 12.01 -5.81
N LEU A 246 4.14 12.40 -4.53
CA LEU A 246 5.41 12.89 -3.97
C LEU A 246 6.53 11.87 -4.07
N THR A 247 6.26 10.61 -3.73
CA THR A 247 7.26 9.54 -3.84
C THR A 247 7.73 9.39 -5.29
N LYS A 248 6.83 9.40 -6.27
CA LYS A 248 7.17 9.37 -7.70
C LYS A 248 7.99 10.59 -8.15
N ASP A 249 7.66 11.79 -7.66
CA ASP A 249 8.40 13.02 -7.96
C ASP A 249 9.83 12.97 -7.38
N ILE A 250 10.00 12.41 -6.18
CA ILE A 250 11.31 12.17 -5.56
C ILE A 250 12.14 11.18 -6.40
N GLU A 251 11.58 10.02 -6.77
CA GLU A 251 12.27 9.03 -7.60
C GLU A 251 12.70 9.60 -8.96
N SER A 252 11.85 10.43 -9.57
CA SER A 252 12.14 11.11 -10.83
C SER A 252 13.35 12.04 -10.67
N LEU A 253 13.38 12.82 -9.59
CA LEU A 253 14.50 13.71 -9.29
C LEU A 253 15.79 12.94 -8.96
N GLU A 254 15.70 11.80 -8.27
CA GLU A 254 16.84 10.91 -8.04
C GLU A 254 17.46 10.43 -9.36
N LYS A 255 16.62 10.01 -10.30
CA LYS A 255 17.04 9.60 -11.65
C LYS A 255 17.68 10.76 -12.42
N GLU A 256 17.12 11.96 -12.32
CA GLU A 256 17.70 13.17 -12.93
C GLU A 256 19.10 13.45 -12.35
N VAL A 257 19.25 13.45 -11.03
CA VAL A 257 20.55 13.68 -10.35
C VAL A 257 21.57 12.61 -10.76
N ALA A 258 21.19 11.34 -10.75
CA ALA A 258 22.09 10.25 -11.14
C ALA A 258 22.53 10.38 -12.61
N ARG A 259 21.61 10.76 -13.51
CA ARG A 259 21.92 11.00 -14.92
C ARG A 259 22.92 12.14 -15.09
N GLU A 260 22.73 13.25 -14.40
CA GLU A 260 23.62 14.42 -14.50
C GLU A 260 25.03 14.12 -13.97
N ILE A 261 25.14 13.41 -12.85
CA ILE A 261 26.45 12.96 -12.33
C ILE A 261 27.15 12.07 -13.35
N LYS A 262 26.41 11.11 -13.93
CA LYS A 262 26.93 10.21 -14.96
C LYS A 262 27.37 10.94 -16.22
N ILE A 263 26.65 12.00 -16.63
CA ILE A 263 27.05 12.88 -17.73
C ILE A 263 28.43 13.49 -17.45
N VAL A 264 28.68 13.97 -16.24
CA VAL A 264 29.99 14.55 -15.87
C VAL A 264 31.10 13.50 -15.92
N ASP A 265 30.86 12.30 -15.40
CA ASP A 265 31.87 11.24 -15.43
C ASP A 265 32.19 10.76 -16.84
N LEU A 266 31.17 10.63 -17.69
CA LEU A 266 31.37 10.32 -19.10
C LEU A 266 32.11 11.45 -19.81
N LYS A 267 31.78 12.73 -19.56
CA LYS A 267 32.55 13.86 -20.11
C LYS A 267 34.04 13.75 -19.84
N LYS A 268 34.47 13.32 -18.64
CA LYS A 268 35.90 13.09 -18.33
C LYS A 268 36.56 12.06 -19.24
N VAL A 269 35.86 10.99 -19.57
CA VAL A 269 36.34 9.97 -20.53
C VAL A 269 36.56 10.58 -21.93
N PHE A 270 35.75 11.58 -22.27
CA PHE A 270 35.69 12.25 -23.56
C PHE A 270 36.43 13.58 -23.64
N VAL A 271 37.06 14.05 -22.57
CA VAL A 271 37.96 15.22 -22.65
C VAL A 271 39.04 14.95 -23.69
N GLY A 272 39.16 15.86 -24.66
CA GLY A 272 40.09 15.72 -25.78
C GLY A 272 39.69 14.62 -26.77
N PHE A 273 38.40 14.30 -26.88
CA PHE A 273 37.87 13.37 -27.87
C PHE A 273 38.28 13.76 -29.28
N ALA A 274 38.21 15.05 -29.64
CA ALA A 274 38.65 15.52 -30.94
C ALA A 274 40.13 15.20 -31.21
N ALA A 275 40.99 15.20 -30.18
CA ALA A 275 42.40 14.84 -30.28
C ALA A 275 42.65 13.33 -30.42
N LYS A 276 41.66 12.48 -30.10
CA LYS A 276 41.71 11.03 -30.25
C LYS A 276 41.27 10.56 -31.65
N ILE A 277 40.71 11.44 -32.47
CA ILE A 277 40.30 11.11 -33.83
C ILE A 277 41.55 11.09 -34.74
N PRO A 278 41.86 9.98 -35.42
CA PRO A 278 43.01 9.92 -36.32
C PRO A 278 42.85 10.91 -37.48
N SER A 279 43.89 11.65 -37.82
CA SER A 279 43.86 12.56 -38.97
C SER A 279 44.04 11.80 -40.29
N PHE A 280 43.06 11.89 -41.19
CA PHE A 280 43.17 11.43 -42.58
C PHE A 280 43.03 12.61 -43.56
N GLU A 281 43.03 12.36 -44.88
CA GLU A 281 43.14 13.34 -45.97
C GLU A 281 42.18 14.58 -45.89
N ASP A 282 41.09 14.52 -45.11
CA ASP A 282 40.15 15.63 -44.81
C ASP A 282 40.24 16.19 -43.37
N SER A 283 41.43 16.16 -42.77
CA SER A 283 41.68 16.47 -41.34
C SER A 283 41.03 17.74 -40.78
N LYS A 284 40.88 18.79 -41.58
CA LYS A 284 40.27 20.06 -41.15
C LYS A 284 38.77 19.91 -40.86
N GLN A 285 38.03 19.26 -41.75
CA GLN A 285 36.59 19.02 -41.60
C GLN A 285 36.29 18.11 -40.42
N THR A 286 37.06 17.02 -40.28
CA THR A 286 36.97 16.13 -39.13
C THR A 286 37.24 16.88 -37.83
N SER A 287 38.28 17.71 -37.77
CA SER A 287 38.60 18.48 -36.56
C SER A 287 37.52 19.49 -36.17
N GLU A 288 36.93 20.18 -37.15
CA GLU A 288 35.84 21.14 -36.94
C GLU A 288 34.59 20.44 -36.42
N LEU A 289 34.17 19.36 -37.09
CA LEU A 289 32.98 18.61 -36.73
C LEU A 289 33.15 17.90 -35.37
N ALA A 290 34.35 17.41 -35.07
CA ALA A 290 34.68 16.83 -33.77
C ALA A 290 34.67 17.86 -32.64
N THR A 291 35.13 19.08 -32.91
CA THR A 291 35.06 20.19 -31.95
C THR A 291 33.62 20.57 -31.67
N LEU A 292 32.77 20.60 -32.70
CA LEU A 292 31.33 20.84 -32.54
C LEU A 292 30.63 19.70 -31.78
N PHE A 293 31.02 18.46 -32.05
CA PHE A 293 30.53 17.29 -31.31
C PHE A 293 30.93 17.34 -29.83
N GLU A 294 32.21 17.59 -29.54
CA GLU A 294 32.74 17.73 -28.18
C GLU A 294 32.10 18.91 -27.45
N LYS A 295 31.84 20.04 -28.14
CA LYS A 295 31.04 21.14 -27.60
C LYS A 295 29.63 20.71 -27.25
N GLY A 296 28.94 19.99 -28.14
CA GLY A 296 27.60 19.46 -27.90
C GLY A 296 27.53 18.53 -26.68
N ILE A 297 28.52 17.65 -26.53
CA ILE A 297 28.68 16.83 -25.33
C ILE A 297 28.86 17.73 -24.09
N ASN A 298 29.78 18.68 -24.14
CA ASN A 298 30.18 19.49 -22.98
C ASN A 298 29.09 20.48 -22.52
N THR A 299 28.35 21.08 -23.45
CA THR A 299 27.38 22.14 -23.13
C THR A 299 25.92 21.69 -23.24
N GLY A 300 25.66 20.51 -23.83
CA GLY A 300 24.31 20.08 -24.20
C GLY A 300 23.71 20.84 -25.39
N ASP A 301 24.43 21.83 -25.94
CA ASP A 301 24.00 22.59 -27.11
C ASP A 301 24.54 21.96 -28.40
N TRP A 302 23.65 21.22 -29.07
CA TRP A 302 23.95 20.52 -30.32
C TRP A 302 23.63 21.34 -31.57
N SER A 303 23.19 22.59 -31.43
CA SER A 303 22.62 23.37 -32.54
C SER A 303 23.61 23.56 -33.68
N ALA A 304 24.87 23.91 -33.37
CA ALA A 304 25.92 24.10 -34.36
C ALA A 304 26.35 22.79 -35.04
N PHE A 305 26.40 21.70 -34.27
CA PHE A 305 26.70 20.36 -34.80
C PHE A 305 25.60 19.91 -35.76
N LYS A 306 24.33 20.05 -35.36
CA LYS A 306 23.16 19.75 -36.21
C LYS A 306 23.14 20.58 -37.48
N ALA A 307 23.40 21.89 -37.38
CA ALA A 307 23.45 22.76 -38.55
C ALA A 307 24.48 22.28 -39.59
N LYS A 308 25.64 21.77 -39.14
CA LYS A 308 26.66 21.20 -40.02
C LYS A 308 26.20 19.88 -40.65
N LEU A 309 25.55 19.00 -39.88
CA LEU A 309 24.99 17.74 -40.40
C LEU A 309 23.85 17.95 -41.40
N SER A 310 23.10 19.04 -41.27
CA SER A 310 21.99 19.37 -42.16
C SER A 310 22.39 20.15 -43.42
N ASP A 311 23.68 20.51 -43.58
CA ASP A 311 24.14 21.26 -44.75
C ASP A 311 23.83 20.48 -46.06
N PRO A 312 23.17 21.08 -47.06
CA PRO A 312 22.91 20.43 -48.35
C PRO A 312 24.20 20.10 -49.13
N ASN A 313 25.32 20.75 -48.82
CA ASN A 313 26.63 20.49 -49.41
C ASN A 313 27.49 19.49 -48.62
N ARG A 314 26.97 18.89 -47.54
CA ARG A 314 27.67 17.94 -46.65
C ARG A 314 28.34 16.74 -47.33
N ASN A 315 27.92 16.39 -48.54
CA ASN A 315 28.50 15.29 -49.31
C ASN A 315 29.71 15.73 -50.16
N LYS A 316 29.86 17.03 -50.42
CA LYS A 316 30.93 17.60 -51.23
C LYS A 316 32.09 18.13 -50.40
N ASP A 317 31.89 18.31 -49.10
CA ASP A 317 32.83 18.99 -48.23
C ASP A 317 33.64 18.03 -47.33
N GLY A 318 33.26 16.76 -47.24
CA GLY A 318 33.94 15.75 -46.42
C GLY A 318 33.20 15.40 -45.12
N THR A 319 32.01 15.99 -44.87
CA THR A 319 31.22 15.74 -43.65
C THR A 319 30.88 14.26 -43.46
N PHE A 320 30.62 13.50 -44.54
CA PHE A 320 30.44 12.05 -44.47
C PHE A 320 31.63 11.31 -43.84
N HIS A 321 32.85 11.61 -44.30
CA HIS A 321 34.08 11.00 -43.78
C HIS A 321 34.33 11.42 -42.33
N ALA A 322 34.07 12.70 -42.01
CA ALA A 322 34.17 13.23 -40.66
C ALA A 322 33.19 12.56 -39.68
N VAL A 323 31.91 12.42 -40.03
CA VAL A 323 30.91 11.73 -39.19
C VAL A 323 31.31 10.27 -39.00
N ARG A 324 31.72 9.57 -40.05
CA ARG A 324 32.17 8.17 -39.96
C ARG A 324 33.37 8.01 -39.01
N GLN A 325 34.32 8.94 -39.04
CA GLN A 325 35.49 8.94 -38.16
C GLN A 325 35.13 9.24 -36.71
N ILE A 326 34.25 10.22 -36.46
CA ILE A 326 33.74 10.53 -35.11
C ILE A 326 33.05 9.29 -34.53
N VAL A 327 32.10 8.73 -35.27
CA VAL A 327 31.32 7.61 -34.79
C VAL A 327 32.19 6.38 -34.59
N GLY A 328 33.05 6.06 -35.56
CA GLY A 328 34.01 4.99 -35.42
C GLY A 328 34.94 5.18 -34.21
N THR A 329 35.39 6.41 -33.93
CA THR A 329 36.21 6.69 -32.74
C THR A 329 35.44 6.45 -31.45
N ILE A 330 34.15 6.81 -31.37
CA ILE A 330 33.28 6.51 -30.22
C ILE A 330 33.23 4.99 -29.99
N TYR A 331 32.95 4.22 -31.04
CA TYR A 331 32.80 2.77 -30.94
C TYR A 331 34.13 2.07 -30.66
N TYR A 332 35.23 2.39 -31.33
CA TYR A 332 36.51 1.70 -31.09
C TYR A 332 37.20 2.14 -29.79
N ALA A 333 37.06 3.42 -29.38
CA ALA A 333 37.63 3.88 -28.13
C ALA A 333 36.87 3.36 -26.89
N LEU A 334 35.56 3.11 -27.01
CA LEU A 334 34.72 2.61 -25.90
C LEU A 334 34.33 1.13 -26.00
N ALA A 335 33.82 0.63 -27.13
CA ALA A 335 33.37 -0.77 -27.26
C ALA A 335 34.52 -1.76 -27.07
N GLY A 336 35.74 -1.36 -27.43
CA GLY A 336 36.96 -2.15 -27.17
C GLY A 336 37.33 -2.24 -25.70
N LYS A 337 36.66 -1.49 -24.82
CA LYS A 337 36.93 -1.42 -23.37
C LYS A 337 35.74 -1.86 -22.51
N ASP A 338 34.51 -1.50 -22.90
CA ASP A 338 33.27 -1.81 -22.17
C ASP A 338 32.03 -1.45 -23.03
N GLU A 339 31.24 -2.45 -23.46
CA GLU A 339 30.04 -2.23 -24.27
C GLU A 339 28.91 -1.55 -23.49
N ALA A 340 28.86 -1.68 -22.15
CA ALA A 340 27.86 -1.00 -21.33
C ALA A 340 28.11 0.52 -21.30
N LYS A 341 29.36 0.95 -21.14
CA LYS A 341 29.73 2.39 -21.15
C LYS A 341 29.49 3.06 -22.49
N LEU A 342 29.56 2.29 -23.57
CA LEU A 342 29.20 2.78 -24.90
C LEU A 342 27.71 3.10 -24.99
N GLU A 343 26.84 2.19 -24.56
CA GLU A 343 25.39 2.43 -24.55
C GLU A 343 25.06 3.65 -23.67
N GLU A 344 25.66 3.72 -22.49
CA GLU A 344 25.50 4.85 -21.57
C GLU A 344 25.97 6.19 -22.17
N PHE A 345 27.02 6.18 -22.98
CA PHE A 345 27.48 7.36 -23.69
C PHE A 345 26.54 7.74 -24.84
N LEU A 346 26.04 6.77 -25.58
CA LEU A 346 25.08 7.01 -26.65
C LEU A 346 23.80 7.66 -26.09
N ASP A 347 23.34 7.29 -24.90
CA ASP A 347 22.20 7.89 -24.20
C ASP A 347 22.38 9.39 -23.85
N LEU A 348 23.61 9.90 -23.89
CA LEU A 348 23.87 11.33 -23.70
C LEU A 348 23.67 12.15 -24.98
N ILE A 349 23.71 11.51 -26.15
CA ILE A 349 23.53 12.18 -27.44
C ILE A 349 22.03 12.22 -27.74
N PRO A 350 21.42 13.42 -27.91
CA PRO A 350 19.99 13.53 -28.20
C PRO A 350 19.56 12.69 -29.41
N LYS A 351 18.34 12.13 -29.35
CA LYS A 351 17.78 11.26 -30.40
C LYS A 351 17.87 11.90 -31.79
N ASP A 352 17.51 13.18 -31.91
CA ASP A 352 17.57 13.94 -33.15
C ASP A 352 19.01 14.11 -33.69
N VAL A 353 19.99 14.26 -32.81
CA VAL A 353 21.42 14.33 -33.18
C VAL A 353 21.92 12.97 -33.66
N ARG A 354 21.60 11.88 -32.94
CA ARG A 354 21.95 10.51 -33.36
C ARG A 354 21.33 10.19 -34.74
N GLN A 355 20.08 10.60 -34.96
CA GLN A 355 19.40 10.43 -36.24
C GLN A 355 20.08 11.21 -37.36
N ALA A 356 20.43 12.48 -37.14
CA ALA A 356 21.13 13.28 -38.14
C ALA A 356 22.48 12.66 -38.53
N MET A 357 23.22 12.10 -37.56
CA MET A 357 24.48 11.39 -37.84
C MET A 357 24.24 10.12 -38.67
N ARG A 358 23.17 9.35 -38.38
CA ARG A 358 22.77 8.19 -39.19
C ARG A 358 22.41 8.59 -40.61
N ASP A 359 21.64 9.66 -40.79
CA ASP A 359 21.17 10.14 -42.10
C ASP A 359 22.30 10.71 -42.96
N VAL A 360 23.44 11.06 -42.36
CA VAL A 360 24.66 11.37 -43.12
C VAL A 360 25.36 10.09 -43.59
N ILE A 361 25.34 9.02 -42.80
CA ILE A 361 26.04 7.75 -43.09
C ILE A 361 25.27 6.89 -44.11
N MET A 362 23.94 6.82 -44.00
CA MET A 362 23.10 5.86 -44.74
C MET A 362 22.96 6.11 -46.25
N PRO A 363 22.72 7.34 -46.75
CA PRO A 363 22.46 7.59 -48.18
C PRO A 363 23.66 7.29 -49.09
N THR A 364 24.88 7.40 -48.58
CA THR A 364 26.12 7.34 -49.36
C THR A 364 26.65 5.91 -49.53
N TYR A 365 26.12 4.94 -48.78
CA TYR A 365 26.52 3.53 -48.90
C TYR A 365 25.91 2.86 -50.13
N ALA A 366 24.71 3.28 -50.55
CA ALA A 366 24.06 2.80 -51.76
C ALA A 366 24.80 3.21 -53.06
N GLN A 367 25.70 4.21 -53.00
CA GLN A 367 26.42 4.75 -54.16
C GLN A 367 27.92 4.40 -54.20
N ASN A 368 28.55 3.99 -53.08
CA ASN A 368 30.01 3.88 -52.97
C ASN A 368 30.61 2.46 -53.13
N ASN A 369 29.93 1.51 -53.76
CA ASN A 369 30.52 0.21 -54.13
C ASN A 369 31.61 0.28 -55.24
N HIS A 370 32.04 1.48 -55.64
CA HIS A 370 33.11 1.71 -56.62
C HIS A 370 34.20 2.63 -56.06
N TRP A 371 35.05 2.15 -55.13
CA TRP A 371 36.22 2.90 -54.66
C TRP A 371 37.52 2.11 -54.90
N SER A 372 38.52 2.81 -55.45
CA SER A 372 39.70 2.25 -56.14
C SER A 372 40.80 1.73 -55.20
N SER A 373 41.64 0.84 -55.74
CA SER A 373 42.59 -0.05 -55.07
C SER A 373 43.90 0.59 -54.59
N ASN A 374 43.90 1.81 -54.04
CA ASN A 374 45.14 2.40 -53.50
C ASN A 374 45.50 1.87 -52.09
N GLU A 375 46.75 1.43 -51.92
CA GLU A 375 47.22 0.71 -50.72
C GLU A 375 47.42 1.60 -49.47
N ASN A 376 47.55 2.92 -49.61
CA ASN A 376 47.60 3.86 -48.47
C ASN A 376 46.25 3.97 -47.72
N ASP A 377 45.18 3.45 -48.31
CA ASP A 377 43.82 3.46 -47.76
C ASP A 377 43.51 2.19 -46.92
N ARG A 378 44.46 1.24 -46.83
CA ARG A 378 44.27 0.00 -46.05
C ARG A 378 44.09 0.23 -44.55
N SER A 379 44.73 1.25 -43.97
CA SER A 379 44.58 1.59 -42.54
C SER A 379 43.19 2.12 -42.22
N ALA A 380 42.60 2.91 -43.12
CA ALA A 380 41.23 3.39 -43.02
C ALA A 380 40.20 2.27 -43.31
N ARG A 381 40.53 1.32 -44.21
CA ARG A 381 39.72 0.11 -44.44
C ARG A 381 39.62 -0.79 -43.22
N TYR A 382 40.70 -0.97 -42.46
CA TYR A 382 40.69 -1.85 -41.27
C TYR A 382 40.04 -1.21 -40.05
N LEU A 383 40.16 0.11 -39.86
CA LEU A 383 39.50 0.78 -38.73
C LEU A 383 38.04 1.13 -39.00
N TYR A 384 37.66 1.42 -40.26
CA TYR A 384 36.34 2.02 -40.55
C TYR A 384 35.63 1.44 -41.78
N GLY A 385 36.25 0.56 -42.57
CA GLY A 385 35.87 0.18 -43.94
C GLY A 385 34.54 -0.56 -44.14
N ASN A 386 34.14 -1.45 -43.23
CA ASN A 386 32.94 -2.30 -43.39
C ASN A 386 31.79 -1.98 -42.42
N TYR A 387 31.92 -0.93 -41.61
CA TYR A 387 31.07 -0.75 -40.42
C TYR A 387 29.94 0.27 -40.58
N GLY A 388 29.70 0.85 -41.77
CA GLY A 388 28.66 1.87 -41.94
C GLY A 388 27.26 1.41 -41.51
N GLN A 389 26.88 0.17 -41.85
CA GLN A 389 25.62 -0.46 -41.44
C GLN A 389 25.61 -0.82 -39.95
N GLU A 390 26.70 -1.38 -39.41
CA GLU A 390 26.76 -1.73 -37.98
C GLU A 390 26.75 -0.48 -37.09
N VAL A 391 27.41 0.59 -37.53
CA VAL A 391 27.45 1.89 -36.88
C VAL A 391 26.07 2.57 -36.94
N ALA A 392 25.43 2.58 -38.11
CA ALA A 392 24.08 3.12 -38.27
C ALA A 392 23.06 2.30 -37.47
N ALA A 393 23.15 0.97 -37.50
CA ALA A 393 22.29 0.05 -36.77
C ALA A 393 22.50 0.12 -35.25
N ARG A 394 23.70 0.48 -34.76
CA ARG A 394 23.95 0.68 -33.32
C ARG A 394 23.49 2.05 -32.83
N LEU A 395 23.63 3.11 -33.66
CA LEU A 395 22.94 4.37 -33.41
C LEU A 395 21.43 4.11 -33.28
N GLU A 396 20.88 3.23 -34.11
CA GLU A 396 19.47 2.80 -34.12
C GLU A 396 19.08 1.87 -32.96
N ARG A 397 19.95 0.95 -32.52
CA ARG A 397 19.68 0.01 -31.41
C ARG A 397 19.53 0.70 -30.05
N SER A 398 20.21 1.83 -29.85
CA SER A 398 20.00 2.68 -28.66
C SER A 398 18.60 3.32 -28.62
N TRP A 399 17.87 3.34 -29.76
CA TRP A 399 16.55 3.99 -29.87
C TRP A 399 15.38 3.10 -29.46
N GLU A 400 15.46 1.78 -29.70
CA GLU A 400 14.35 0.87 -29.42
C GLU A 400 14.10 0.67 -27.91
N LYS A 401 15.10 0.91 -27.04
CA LYS A 401 14.94 0.78 -25.58
C LYS A 401 14.13 1.93 -24.96
N ASP A 402 14.15 3.12 -25.55
CA ASP A 402 13.43 4.29 -25.04
C ASP A 402 11.92 4.21 -25.36
N ASP A 403 11.54 3.61 -26.49
CA ASP A 403 10.14 3.47 -26.90
C ASP A 403 9.45 2.26 -26.21
N ILE A 404 10.20 1.28 -25.68
CA ILE A 404 9.65 0.11 -24.95
C ILE A 404 9.21 0.46 -23.51
N LYS A 405 9.62 1.60 -22.95
CA LYS A 405 9.14 2.04 -21.62
C LYS A 405 7.83 2.85 -21.66
N GLY A 406 7.25 3.05 -22.84
CA GLY A 406 6.03 3.85 -23.03
C GLY A 406 4.75 3.07 -23.33
N ASP A 407 4.80 1.75 -23.55
CA ASP A 407 3.60 1.00 -23.94
C ASP A 407 3.60 -0.44 -23.41
N SER A 408 3.45 -0.59 -22.09
CA SER A 408 2.89 -1.83 -21.53
C SER A 408 1.36 -1.78 -21.71
N GLY A 409 0.92 -1.93 -22.96
CA GLY A 409 -0.46 -1.62 -23.36
C GLY A 409 -0.96 -2.40 -24.57
N GLY A 410 -0.67 -3.70 -24.64
CA GLY A 410 -1.52 -4.69 -25.33
C GLY A 410 -1.57 -4.66 -26.86
N SER A 411 -1.05 -5.71 -27.48
CA SER A 411 -1.78 -6.40 -28.56
C SER A 411 -1.21 -7.79 -28.81
N ALA A 412 -1.85 -8.77 -28.19
CA ALA A 412 -1.74 -10.16 -28.61
C ALA A 412 -2.71 -10.37 -29.78
N ALA A 413 -2.19 -10.44 -31.01
CA ALA A 413 -2.88 -10.99 -32.18
C ALA A 413 -1.81 -11.24 -33.25
N SER A 414 -1.80 -12.32 -34.02
CA SER A 414 -2.57 -13.56 -34.08
C SER A 414 -1.90 -14.31 -35.23
N SER A 415 -1.37 -15.51 -34.99
CA SER A 415 -1.00 -16.42 -36.08
C SER A 415 -1.68 -17.76 -35.82
N ALA A 416 -2.95 -17.82 -36.19
CA ALA A 416 -3.65 -19.06 -36.48
C ALA A 416 -3.84 -19.14 -38.00
N GLY A 417 -3.66 -20.33 -38.55
CA GLY A 417 -3.44 -20.59 -39.96
C GLY A 417 -4.61 -20.33 -40.89
N SER A 418 -4.27 -20.24 -42.18
CA SER A 418 -4.59 -21.25 -43.21
C SER A 418 -3.78 -20.98 -44.47
#